data_AF-A0A8S4E0Q6-F1
#
_entry.id   AF-A0A8S4E0Q6-F1
#
_cell.length_a   1.000
_cell.length_b   1.000
_cell.length_c   1.000
_cell.angle_alpha   90.00
_cell.angle_beta   90.00
_cell.angle_gamma   90.00
#
_symmetry.space_group_name_H-M   'P 1'
#
loop_
_entity.id
_entity.type
_entity.pdbx_description
1 polymer ?
#
loop_
_entity_poly.entity_id
_entity_poly.type
_entity_poly.pdbx_seq_one_letter_code
_entity_poly.pdbx_strand_id
1 'polypeptide(L)'
;MRASEVVIRVGSTYDDRGGSEHATSKTVVHEDYKYLKSYDNDVAVLVLPTSMSNYRSSSVQPAAIPPRGYVVPDNASVVAVGWGLTDENCNNSSPLGLRHVGLRKVDRDTCAARFSIFFSYNNMLCAGLLGVGGAGICSGDSGGPLVYNGVVVGVTSFSVTCDDSFYPQVFMRVSSYTNWINNTHKKIQMYTWKRQNERSIIDFVIVDERLRVNVADTRAYRGVNVGTDHFLVESRIRGLFNYWRHRPQVSTTNLERIKVKKLQDDVVSEEYRRSLKENLESTNILDENDLEEKWKCLKDNLVNTAVKLCGVNKRKKSGKRELTWWDDECKKVVNEKKMAWLDLLSKKANNRMQGNKGMEDEMKEFREKYVLLKKKVKEVIERKKKALKDECDRKFSDNFRANIKLFWKLVRKARGKSENTNLDVIRDENGDVLNDENKVLKRWKEYFESLFESTDCMTVSDVEVESERIIDEEYKISMKEIMDALKRIKVGKSAGYDRVSLEMLRGGGGVAASELYQLFNECWRCGTVPRDWCRTVIVPLYKGKVSLQTCNSYRGISLLSIVGKLYAKILIERVVKETEEKIWDVQGGFRKGMGCTDQVFSLRSVTEKVLAKQQKVFCGL
;
A
#
# COMPACT_ATOMS: atom_id res chain seq x y z
N MET A 1 -6.27 -51.91 5.51
CA MET A 1 -5.82 -51.26 6.78
C MET A 1 -6.91 -50.35 7.29
N ARG A 2 -7.21 -50.38 8.59
CA ARG A 2 -8.08 -49.36 9.21
C ARG A 2 -7.25 -48.08 9.41
N ALA A 3 -7.84 -46.91 9.24
CA ALA A 3 -7.12 -45.63 9.35
C ALA A 3 -6.47 -45.42 10.73
N SER A 4 -7.05 -46.00 11.79
CA SER A 4 -6.51 -45.93 13.16
C SER A 4 -5.21 -46.72 13.39
N GLU A 5 -4.73 -47.47 12.39
CA GLU A 5 -3.54 -48.34 12.50
C GLU A 5 -2.31 -47.77 11.75
N VAL A 6 -2.44 -46.61 11.08
CA VAL A 6 -1.34 -45.99 10.32
C VAL A 6 -0.85 -44.74 11.04
N VAL A 7 0.43 -44.73 11.37
CA VAL A 7 1.17 -43.59 11.91
C VAL A 7 2.14 -43.09 10.83
N ILE A 8 2.17 -41.79 10.60
CA ILE A 8 3.14 -41.18 9.69
C ILE A 8 4.20 -40.42 10.47
N ARG A 9 5.45 -40.50 10.02
CA ARG A 9 6.55 -39.69 10.54
C ARG A 9 6.94 -38.63 9.51
N VAL A 10 7.11 -37.39 9.97
CA VAL A 10 7.52 -36.27 9.11
C VAL A 10 8.76 -35.56 9.65
N GLY A 11 9.57 -35.03 8.75
CA GLY A 11 10.75 -34.23 9.08
C GLY A 11 11.90 -35.02 9.68
N SER A 12 12.05 -36.28 9.29
CA SER A 12 13.18 -37.13 9.66
C SER A 12 14.08 -37.44 8.46
N THR A 13 15.37 -37.60 8.74
CA THR A 13 16.36 -38.19 7.83
C THR A 13 16.44 -39.71 7.99
N TYR A 14 16.00 -40.26 9.11
CA TYR A 14 16.06 -41.68 9.45
C TYR A 14 14.64 -42.27 9.41
N ASP A 15 14.49 -43.51 8.96
CA ASP A 15 13.21 -44.22 8.89
C ASP A 15 12.72 -44.67 10.26
N ASP A 16 13.62 -44.89 11.23
CA ASP A 16 13.37 -45.46 12.56
C ASP A 16 13.40 -44.46 13.74
N ARG A 17 14.07 -43.30 13.57
CA ARG A 17 14.15 -42.22 14.58
C ARG A 17 14.00 -40.82 13.97
N GLY A 18 13.92 -39.80 14.83
CA GLY A 18 13.86 -38.38 14.42
C GLY A 18 12.48 -37.92 13.95
N GLY A 19 12.34 -36.63 13.64
CA GLY A 19 11.08 -36.05 13.17
C GLY A 19 9.96 -36.06 14.22
N SER A 20 8.71 -36.09 13.74
CA SER A 20 7.50 -36.15 14.58
C SER A 20 6.50 -37.14 14.01
N GLU A 21 5.85 -37.92 14.88
CA GLU A 21 4.85 -38.92 14.51
C GLU A 21 3.42 -38.41 14.67
N HIS A 22 2.56 -38.78 13.73
CA HIS A 22 1.16 -38.35 13.68
C HIS A 22 0.25 -39.52 13.30
N ALA A 23 -0.71 -39.84 14.16
CA ALA A 23 -1.74 -40.83 13.85
C ALA A 23 -2.66 -40.31 12.75
N THR A 24 -3.05 -41.18 11.81
CA THR A 24 -4.02 -40.82 10.77
C THR A 24 -5.46 -41.03 11.26
N SER A 25 -6.37 -40.18 10.78
CA SER A 25 -7.81 -40.24 11.13
C SER A 25 -8.67 -40.87 10.03
N LYS A 26 -8.20 -40.81 8.79
CA LYS A 26 -8.89 -41.37 7.62
C LYS A 26 -7.87 -41.73 6.55
N THR A 27 -8.04 -42.90 5.95
CA THR A 27 -7.36 -43.32 4.72
C THR A 27 -8.38 -43.31 3.59
N VAL A 28 -8.09 -42.56 2.53
CA VAL A 28 -8.96 -42.48 1.34
C VAL A 28 -8.20 -43.12 0.19
N VAL A 29 -8.54 -44.35 -0.16
CA VAL A 29 -8.01 -45.06 -1.33
C VAL A 29 -8.85 -44.68 -2.55
N HIS A 30 -8.24 -44.57 -3.72
CA HIS A 30 -8.98 -44.32 -4.97
C HIS A 30 -10.04 -45.41 -5.19
N GLU A 31 -11.25 -44.99 -5.57
CA GLU A 31 -12.43 -45.85 -5.64
C GLU A 31 -12.26 -46.98 -6.67
N ASP A 32 -11.53 -46.70 -7.75
CA ASP A 32 -11.27 -47.65 -8.83
C ASP A 32 -9.99 -48.50 -8.66
N TYR A 33 -9.29 -48.38 -7.52
CA TYR A 33 -8.12 -49.21 -7.24
C TYR A 33 -8.54 -50.67 -7.01
N LYS A 34 -7.97 -51.60 -7.78
CA LYS A 34 -8.30 -53.04 -7.73
C LYS A 34 -7.05 -53.89 -7.49
N TYR A 35 -6.68 -53.99 -6.21
CA TYR A 35 -5.60 -54.86 -5.74
C TYR A 35 -5.74 -56.28 -6.33
N LEU A 36 -4.65 -56.84 -6.87
CA LEU A 36 -4.53 -58.15 -7.56
C LEU A 36 -5.08 -58.24 -9.00
N LYS A 37 -5.75 -57.21 -9.54
CA LYS A 37 -6.19 -57.19 -10.96
C LYS A 37 -5.40 -56.23 -11.83
N SER A 38 -5.00 -55.10 -11.26
CA SER A 38 -4.20 -54.08 -11.93
C SER A 38 -3.55 -53.18 -10.88
N TYR A 39 -2.37 -52.64 -11.21
CA TYR A 39 -1.75 -51.57 -10.43
C TYR A 39 -2.25 -50.17 -10.86
N ASP A 40 -3.32 -50.10 -11.66
CA ASP A 40 -3.94 -48.83 -12.03
C ASP A 40 -4.68 -48.18 -10.85
N ASN A 41 -4.73 -46.85 -10.84
CA ASN A 41 -5.26 -46.03 -9.75
C ASN A 41 -4.61 -46.28 -8.39
N ASP A 42 -3.33 -46.63 -8.37
CA ASP A 42 -2.53 -46.85 -7.15
C ASP A 42 -2.22 -45.52 -6.43
N VAL A 43 -3.23 -44.96 -5.78
CA VAL A 43 -3.14 -43.72 -5.03
C VAL A 43 -4.07 -43.72 -3.81
N ALA A 44 -3.55 -43.20 -2.70
CA ALA A 44 -4.32 -42.97 -1.49
C ALA A 44 -3.94 -41.64 -0.82
N VAL A 45 -4.89 -41.05 -0.07
CA VAL A 45 -4.69 -39.85 0.75
C VAL A 45 -4.88 -40.21 2.22
N LEU A 46 -3.86 -39.95 3.02
CA LEU A 46 -3.90 -40.06 4.47
C LEU A 46 -4.28 -38.71 5.08
N VAL A 47 -5.32 -38.68 5.91
CA VAL A 47 -5.87 -37.46 6.52
C VAL A 47 -5.56 -37.45 8.01
N LEU A 48 -4.82 -36.43 8.45
CA LEU A 48 -4.54 -36.19 9.86
C LEU A 48 -5.77 -35.61 10.59
N PRO A 49 -6.02 -35.99 11.86
CA PRO A 49 -7.12 -35.44 12.66
C PRO A 49 -6.93 -33.95 12.95
N THR A 50 -5.68 -33.54 13.15
CA THR A 50 -5.27 -32.18 13.49
C THR A 50 -4.09 -31.75 12.62
N SER A 51 -3.93 -30.44 12.44
CA SER A 51 -2.75 -29.90 11.77
C SER A 51 -1.49 -30.19 12.61
N MET A 52 -0.39 -30.54 11.95
CA MET A 52 0.91 -30.75 12.63
C MET A 52 1.41 -29.43 13.21
N SER A 53 1.92 -29.45 14.45
CA SER A 53 2.45 -28.26 15.14
C SER A 53 3.72 -27.72 14.49
N ASN A 54 4.56 -28.60 13.95
CA ASN A 54 5.78 -28.31 13.20
C ASN A 54 5.54 -28.18 11.67
N TYR A 55 4.29 -28.07 11.21
CA TYR A 55 4.00 -27.86 9.79
C TYR A 55 4.71 -26.60 9.26
N ARG A 56 5.51 -26.76 8.20
CA ARG A 56 6.35 -25.69 7.59
C ARG A 56 7.56 -25.26 8.43
N SER A 57 8.13 -26.14 9.24
CA SER A 57 9.44 -25.95 9.90
C SER A 57 10.61 -26.07 8.90
N SER A 58 11.85 -25.89 9.37
CA SER A 58 13.06 -26.16 8.57
C SER A 58 13.16 -27.62 8.08
N SER A 59 12.58 -28.57 8.83
CA SER A 59 12.60 -30.00 8.51
C SER A 59 11.31 -30.53 7.87
N VAL A 60 10.19 -29.80 7.94
CA VAL A 60 8.89 -30.25 7.40
C VAL A 60 8.34 -29.20 6.44
N GLN A 61 8.27 -29.50 5.14
CA GLN A 61 7.64 -28.63 4.14
C GLN A 61 6.69 -29.43 3.23
N PRO A 62 5.53 -28.86 2.83
CA PRO A 62 4.66 -29.49 1.86
C PRO A 62 5.27 -29.42 0.46
N ALA A 63 5.20 -30.51 -0.29
CA ALA A 63 5.58 -30.53 -1.69
C ALA A 63 4.46 -29.97 -2.59
N ALA A 64 4.82 -29.48 -3.78
CA ALA A 64 3.86 -28.99 -4.75
C ALA A 64 3.21 -30.16 -5.53
N ILE A 65 1.88 -30.12 -5.67
CA ILE A 65 1.12 -31.04 -6.52
C ILE A 65 0.96 -30.39 -7.90
N PRO A 66 1.29 -31.09 -9.00
CA PRO A 66 1.17 -30.54 -10.35
C PRO A 66 -0.30 -30.26 -10.71
N PRO A 67 -0.58 -29.24 -11.56
CA PRO A 67 -1.91 -29.06 -12.13
C PRO A 67 -2.31 -30.24 -13.02
N ARG A 68 -3.61 -30.42 -13.25
CA ARG A 68 -4.12 -31.44 -14.16
C ARG A 68 -3.50 -31.26 -15.54
N GLY A 69 -3.00 -32.35 -16.12
CA GLY A 69 -2.39 -32.33 -17.46
C GLY A 69 -0.94 -31.84 -17.49
N TYR A 70 -0.31 -31.56 -16.35
CA TYR A 70 1.14 -31.27 -16.30
C TYR A 70 1.95 -32.38 -16.99
N VAL A 71 2.84 -31.97 -17.89
CA VAL A 71 3.67 -32.84 -18.73
C VAL A 71 5.11 -32.71 -18.28
N VAL A 72 5.72 -33.85 -17.93
CA VAL A 72 7.17 -33.97 -17.74
C VAL A 72 7.75 -34.37 -19.10
N PRO A 73 8.68 -33.58 -19.68
CA PRO A 73 9.29 -33.90 -20.97
C PRO A 73 9.98 -35.25 -20.96
N ASP A 74 9.96 -35.95 -22.10
CA ASP A 74 10.73 -37.18 -22.29
C ASP A 74 12.21 -36.94 -22.07
N ASN A 75 12.87 -37.93 -21.49
CA ASN A 75 14.26 -37.85 -21.08
C ASN A 75 14.54 -36.70 -20.09
N ALA A 76 13.55 -36.12 -19.41
CA ALA A 76 13.83 -35.14 -18.35
C ALA A 76 14.51 -35.81 -17.14
N SER A 77 15.42 -35.07 -16.49
CA SER A 77 16.02 -35.50 -15.22
C SER A 77 14.98 -35.43 -14.10
N VAL A 78 14.73 -36.55 -13.44
CA VAL A 78 13.80 -36.69 -12.32
C VAL A 78 14.50 -37.37 -11.15
N VAL A 79 14.03 -37.14 -9.93
CA VAL A 79 14.68 -37.67 -8.73
C VAL A 79 13.68 -38.47 -7.91
N ALA A 80 13.99 -39.74 -7.64
CA ALA A 80 13.26 -40.54 -6.65
C ALA A 80 13.97 -40.45 -5.30
N VAL A 81 13.20 -40.44 -4.21
CA VAL A 81 13.71 -40.19 -2.85
C VAL A 81 13.09 -41.20 -1.90
N GLY A 82 13.88 -41.84 -1.04
CA GLY A 82 13.38 -42.84 -0.10
C GLY A 82 14.44 -43.52 0.76
N TRP A 83 14.02 -44.57 1.47
CA TRP A 83 14.82 -45.38 2.40
C TRP A 83 14.87 -46.85 1.97
N GLY A 84 14.53 -47.16 0.72
CA GLY A 84 14.53 -48.51 0.20
C GLY A 84 15.91 -49.16 0.24
N LEU A 85 15.90 -50.49 0.10
CA LEU A 85 17.12 -51.30 0.05
C LEU A 85 18.05 -50.82 -1.07
N THR A 86 19.36 -50.88 -0.81
CA THR A 86 20.38 -50.48 -1.80
C THR A 86 20.80 -51.61 -2.73
N ASP A 87 20.33 -52.82 -2.48
CA ASP A 87 20.59 -54.04 -3.26
C ASP A 87 19.39 -54.99 -3.11
N GLU A 88 19.00 -55.65 -4.18
CA GLU A 88 17.90 -56.62 -4.23
C GLU A 88 18.14 -57.82 -3.31
N ASN A 89 19.39 -58.22 -3.14
CA ASN A 89 19.75 -59.45 -2.42
C ASN A 89 19.78 -59.28 -0.90
N CYS A 90 19.36 -58.13 -0.35
CA CYS A 90 19.33 -57.85 1.09
C CYS A 90 20.68 -58.01 1.83
N ASN A 91 21.81 -58.15 1.12
CA ASN A 91 23.12 -58.40 1.72
C ASN A 91 23.69 -57.16 2.45
N ASN A 92 23.14 -55.98 2.17
CA ASN A 92 23.41 -54.74 2.89
C ASN A 92 22.08 -54.20 3.44
N SER A 93 22.04 -54.04 4.78
CA SER A 93 20.93 -53.47 5.54
C SER A 93 20.40 -52.16 4.94
N SER A 94 19.10 -51.88 5.13
CA SER A 94 18.46 -50.60 4.78
C SER A 94 19.38 -49.42 5.07
N PRO A 95 19.47 -48.42 4.18
CA PRO A 95 20.39 -47.32 4.36
C PRO A 95 20.11 -46.63 5.69
N LEU A 96 21.16 -46.35 6.47
CA LEU A 96 21.08 -45.63 7.74
C LEU A 96 20.48 -44.22 7.61
N GLY A 97 20.08 -43.74 6.43
CA GLY A 97 19.46 -42.44 6.25
C GLY A 97 18.87 -42.27 4.85
N LEU A 98 18.08 -41.20 4.67
CA LEU A 98 17.36 -40.90 3.45
C LEU A 98 18.31 -40.77 2.26
N ARG A 99 17.98 -41.41 1.15
CA ARG A 99 18.73 -41.37 -0.10
C ARG A 99 17.88 -40.83 -1.24
N HIS A 100 18.56 -40.48 -2.33
CA HIS A 100 17.92 -40.08 -3.57
C HIS A 100 18.68 -40.65 -4.77
N VAL A 101 17.97 -40.86 -5.88
CA VAL A 101 18.54 -41.36 -7.13
C VAL A 101 18.03 -40.51 -8.31
N GLY A 102 18.95 -40.12 -9.19
CA GLY A 102 18.63 -39.42 -10.42
C GLY A 102 18.26 -40.41 -11.53
N LEU A 103 17.09 -40.25 -12.12
CA LEU A 103 16.56 -41.08 -13.20
C LEU A 103 16.17 -40.22 -14.39
N ARG A 104 15.86 -40.85 -15.52
CA ARG A 104 15.35 -40.19 -16.73
C ARG A 104 13.90 -40.57 -16.94
N LYS A 105 13.05 -39.57 -17.21
CA LYS A 105 11.66 -39.82 -17.58
C LYS A 105 11.63 -40.60 -18.90
N VAL A 106 10.99 -41.77 -18.91
CA VAL A 106 10.85 -42.60 -20.11
C VAL A 106 9.56 -42.23 -20.84
N ASP A 107 9.59 -42.19 -22.17
CA ASP A 107 8.40 -41.95 -22.99
C ASP A 107 7.34 -43.05 -22.76
N ARG A 108 6.07 -42.71 -22.96
CA ARG A 108 4.97 -43.61 -22.56
C ARG A 108 4.83 -44.80 -23.51
N ASP A 109 5.20 -44.63 -24.78
CA ASP A 109 5.07 -45.69 -25.78
C ASP A 109 6.08 -46.81 -25.48
N THR A 110 7.33 -46.44 -25.16
CA THR A 110 8.35 -47.38 -24.66
C THR A 110 7.88 -48.11 -23.40
N CYS A 111 7.26 -47.40 -22.46
CA CYS A 111 6.74 -48.05 -21.25
C CYS A 111 5.56 -48.98 -21.49
N ALA A 112 4.60 -48.56 -22.31
CA ALA A 112 3.48 -49.40 -22.70
C ALA A 112 3.96 -50.65 -23.45
N ALA A 113 4.98 -50.53 -24.31
CA ALA A 113 5.57 -51.66 -25.02
C ALA A 113 6.24 -52.66 -24.08
N ARG A 114 6.92 -52.18 -23.02
CA ARG A 114 7.64 -53.05 -22.06
C ARG A 114 6.71 -53.73 -21.06
N PHE A 115 5.67 -53.05 -20.59
CA PHE A 115 4.79 -53.57 -19.54
C PHE A 115 3.41 -54.05 -20.02
N SER A 116 3.06 -53.79 -21.29
CA SER A 116 1.81 -54.23 -21.93
C SER A 116 0.59 -53.98 -21.05
N ILE A 117 -0.19 -55.02 -20.73
CA ILE A 117 -1.43 -54.95 -19.94
C ILE A 117 -1.26 -54.42 -18.52
N PHE A 118 -0.04 -54.39 -17.98
CA PHE A 118 0.25 -53.89 -16.63
C PHE A 118 0.45 -52.37 -16.58
N PHE A 119 0.54 -51.69 -17.72
CA PHE A 119 0.76 -50.25 -17.79
C PHE A 119 -0.48 -49.48 -18.25
N SER A 120 -0.93 -48.55 -17.41
CA SER A 120 -2.03 -47.64 -17.75
C SER A 120 -1.49 -46.35 -18.37
N TYR A 121 -1.70 -46.19 -19.68
CA TYR A 121 -1.13 -45.11 -20.50
C TYR A 121 -1.40 -43.69 -19.95
N ASN A 122 -2.56 -43.49 -19.35
CA ASN A 122 -2.99 -42.17 -18.85
C ASN A 122 -2.62 -41.94 -17.39
N ASN A 123 -2.48 -43.01 -16.61
CA ASN A 123 -2.46 -42.97 -15.15
C ASN A 123 -1.08 -43.27 -14.57
N MET A 124 -0.16 -43.79 -15.38
CA MET A 124 1.19 -44.14 -14.96
C MET A 124 2.25 -43.30 -15.69
N LEU A 125 3.43 -43.23 -15.08
CA LEU A 125 4.63 -42.57 -15.58
C LEU A 125 5.82 -43.45 -15.25
N CYS A 126 6.80 -43.52 -16.15
CA CYS A 126 8.02 -44.27 -15.92
C CYS A 126 9.24 -43.39 -15.78
N ALA A 127 10.21 -43.86 -14.99
CA ALA A 127 11.56 -43.33 -14.97
C ALA A 127 12.58 -44.47 -14.83
N GLY A 128 13.74 -44.32 -15.46
CA GLY A 128 14.81 -45.32 -15.41
C GLY A 128 16.01 -44.91 -16.27
N LEU A 129 17.14 -45.60 -16.10
CA LEU A 129 18.34 -45.43 -16.93
C LEU A 129 18.39 -46.53 -18.00
N LEU A 130 17.59 -46.39 -19.04
CA LEU A 130 17.46 -47.43 -20.06
C LEU A 130 18.77 -47.71 -20.79
N GLY A 131 19.08 -48.99 -21.00
CA GLY A 131 20.31 -49.47 -21.63
C GLY A 131 21.56 -49.43 -20.73
N VAL A 132 21.45 -48.85 -19.53
CA VAL A 132 22.54 -48.78 -18.54
C VAL A 132 22.17 -49.53 -17.27
N GLY A 133 20.98 -49.28 -16.71
CA GLY A 133 20.55 -49.84 -15.42
C GLY A 133 21.35 -49.28 -14.24
N GLY A 134 21.47 -50.08 -13.18
CA GLY A 134 22.33 -49.80 -12.02
C GLY A 134 21.78 -48.77 -11.03
N ALA A 135 20.60 -48.21 -11.28
CA ALA A 135 19.98 -47.22 -10.39
C ALA A 135 18.45 -47.19 -10.54
N GLY A 136 17.74 -47.15 -9.41
CA GLY A 136 16.29 -47.12 -9.38
C GLY A 136 15.72 -47.10 -7.96
N ILE A 137 14.42 -47.35 -7.86
CA ILE A 137 13.71 -47.54 -6.59
C ILE A 137 13.69 -49.01 -6.21
N CYS A 138 13.68 -49.31 -4.92
CA CYS A 138 13.70 -50.69 -4.43
C CYS A 138 12.66 -50.96 -3.34
N SER A 139 12.65 -52.19 -2.83
CA SER A 139 11.83 -52.57 -1.68
C SER A 139 12.03 -51.58 -0.52
N GLY A 140 10.93 -51.00 -0.04
CA GLY A 140 10.94 -49.94 0.98
C GLY A 140 10.71 -48.53 0.44
N ASP A 141 10.83 -48.30 -0.87
CA ASP A 141 10.50 -47.01 -1.51
C ASP A 141 9.03 -46.87 -1.93
N SER A 142 8.20 -47.89 -1.68
CA SER A 142 6.77 -47.93 -2.04
C SER A 142 6.01 -46.71 -1.50
N GLY A 143 5.30 -46.00 -2.37
CA GLY A 143 4.61 -44.76 -2.02
C GLY A 143 5.52 -43.52 -1.93
N GLY A 144 6.83 -43.66 -2.18
CA GLY A 144 7.80 -42.57 -2.22
C GLY A 144 7.59 -41.60 -3.39
N PRO A 145 8.10 -40.35 -3.31
CA PRO A 145 7.88 -39.34 -4.34
C PRO A 145 8.90 -39.45 -5.49
N LEU A 146 8.41 -39.24 -6.72
CA LEU A 146 9.23 -38.86 -7.87
C LEU A 146 9.10 -37.36 -8.12
N VAL A 147 10.22 -36.65 -8.12
CA VAL A 147 10.28 -35.19 -8.13
C VAL A 147 10.87 -34.66 -9.42
N TYR A 148 10.23 -33.64 -9.99
CA TYR A 148 10.72 -32.87 -11.14
C TYR A 148 10.58 -31.38 -10.83
N ASN A 149 11.68 -30.62 -10.87
CA ASN A 149 11.71 -29.17 -10.57
C ASN A 149 10.99 -28.79 -9.25
N GLY A 150 11.15 -29.60 -8.20
CA GLY A 150 10.52 -29.37 -6.89
C GLY A 150 9.03 -29.71 -6.80
N VAL A 151 8.46 -30.31 -7.85
CA VAL A 151 7.07 -30.77 -7.92
C VAL A 151 7.01 -32.30 -7.86
N VAL A 152 6.09 -32.87 -7.09
CA VAL A 152 5.91 -34.33 -7.01
C VAL A 152 5.08 -34.77 -8.21
N VAL A 153 5.75 -35.34 -9.21
CA VAL A 153 5.14 -35.73 -10.48
C VAL A 153 4.72 -37.19 -10.53
N GLY A 154 5.31 -38.02 -9.67
CA GLY A 154 4.98 -39.44 -9.54
C GLY A 154 4.98 -39.91 -8.09
N VAL A 155 4.30 -41.03 -7.83
CA VAL A 155 4.37 -41.79 -6.59
C VAL A 155 4.77 -43.22 -6.93
N THR A 156 5.79 -43.75 -6.24
CA THR A 156 6.33 -45.09 -6.48
C THR A 156 5.24 -46.16 -6.37
N SER A 157 5.06 -46.96 -7.42
CA SER A 157 4.07 -48.04 -7.47
C SER A 157 4.75 -49.41 -7.55
N PHE A 158 5.40 -49.74 -8.67
CA PHE A 158 6.06 -51.06 -8.84
C PHE A 158 7.29 -51.00 -9.76
N SER A 159 8.13 -52.02 -9.65
CA SER A 159 9.27 -52.30 -10.53
C SER A 159 9.44 -53.82 -10.70
N VAL A 160 10.19 -54.25 -11.72
CA VAL A 160 10.54 -55.68 -11.91
C VAL A 160 11.74 -56.03 -11.04
N THR A 161 12.81 -55.25 -11.22
CA THR A 161 13.99 -55.23 -10.37
C THR A 161 14.33 -53.78 -10.00
N CYS A 162 15.19 -53.59 -9.01
CA CYS A 162 15.55 -52.29 -8.46
C CYS A 162 16.43 -51.46 -9.40
N ASP A 163 17.15 -52.10 -10.32
CA ASP A 163 18.16 -51.44 -11.17
C ASP A 163 18.17 -51.92 -12.64
N ASP A 164 17.04 -52.46 -13.13
CA ASP A 164 16.91 -52.99 -14.49
C ASP A 164 17.32 -51.99 -15.59
N SER A 165 18.10 -52.46 -16.56
CA SER A 165 18.45 -51.68 -17.76
C SER A 165 17.36 -51.72 -18.85
N PHE A 166 16.49 -52.73 -18.81
CA PHE A 166 15.39 -52.95 -19.74
C PHE A 166 14.01 -52.60 -19.15
N TYR A 167 13.74 -52.77 -17.86
CA TYR A 167 12.44 -52.41 -17.27
C TYR A 167 12.54 -51.12 -16.44
N PRO A 168 12.02 -49.97 -16.92
CA PRO A 168 12.01 -48.77 -16.10
C PRO A 168 11.06 -48.92 -14.91
N GLN A 169 11.26 -48.11 -13.87
CA GLN A 169 10.41 -48.14 -12.70
C GLN A 169 9.11 -47.36 -12.95
N VAL A 170 7.99 -47.88 -12.40
CA VAL A 170 6.65 -47.37 -12.67
C VAL A 170 6.10 -46.60 -11.48
N PHE A 171 5.61 -45.40 -11.76
CA PHE A 171 5.05 -44.46 -10.81
C PHE A 171 3.61 -44.12 -11.19
N MET A 172 2.74 -43.95 -10.20
CA MET A 172 1.43 -43.34 -10.40
C MET A 172 1.61 -41.87 -10.80
N ARG A 173 0.97 -41.44 -11.89
CA ARG A 173 1.10 -40.09 -12.44
C ARG A 173 0.22 -39.09 -11.70
N VAL A 174 0.83 -38.28 -10.84
CA VAL A 174 0.10 -37.35 -9.94
C VAL A 174 -0.81 -36.38 -10.71
N SER A 175 -0.39 -35.89 -11.88
CA SER A 175 -1.18 -34.92 -12.66
C SER A 175 -2.49 -35.49 -13.23
N SER A 176 -2.66 -36.81 -13.27
CA SER A 176 -3.92 -37.45 -13.63
C SER A 176 -4.93 -37.43 -12.49
N TYR A 177 -4.45 -37.38 -11.23
CA TYR A 177 -5.27 -37.45 -10.02
C TYR A 177 -5.40 -36.11 -9.27
N THR A 178 -4.83 -35.01 -9.77
CA THR A 178 -4.88 -33.68 -9.11
C THR A 178 -6.30 -33.29 -8.67
N ASN A 179 -7.29 -33.49 -9.52
CA ASN A 179 -8.68 -33.16 -9.19
C ASN A 179 -9.24 -34.06 -8.10
N TRP A 180 -8.95 -35.36 -8.16
CA TRP A 180 -9.36 -36.33 -7.14
C TRP A 180 -8.72 -35.99 -5.78
N ILE A 181 -7.40 -35.72 -5.75
CA ILE A 181 -6.68 -35.30 -4.54
C ILE A 181 -7.28 -34.01 -3.96
N ASN A 182 -7.54 -33.00 -4.79
CA ASN A 182 -8.14 -31.74 -4.36
C ASN A 182 -9.58 -31.92 -3.85
N ASN A 183 -10.36 -32.81 -4.45
CA ASN A 183 -11.74 -33.09 -4.03
C ASN A 183 -11.82 -33.84 -2.69
N THR A 184 -10.74 -34.53 -2.31
CA THR A 184 -10.55 -35.15 -0.99
C THR A 184 -10.28 -34.11 0.11
N HIS A 185 -9.90 -32.87 -0.25
CA HIS A 185 -9.80 -31.75 0.69
C HIS A 185 -11.18 -31.37 1.27
N LYS A 186 -11.23 -30.84 2.50
CA LYS A 186 -12.51 -30.49 3.14
C LYS A 186 -13.26 -29.45 2.29
N LYS A 187 -14.25 -29.89 1.51
CA LYS A 187 -15.15 -29.04 0.69
C LYS A 187 -15.67 -27.82 1.45
N ILE A 188 -15.78 -27.92 2.77
CA ILE A 188 -16.19 -26.84 3.68
C ILE A 188 -15.37 -25.55 3.55
N GLN A 189 -14.11 -25.61 3.14
CA GLN A 189 -13.19 -24.46 3.03
C GLN A 189 -13.16 -23.83 1.63
N MET A 190 -13.86 -24.40 0.65
CA MET A 190 -13.91 -23.91 -0.72
C MET A 190 -14.99 -22.83 -0.92
N TYR A 191 -16.13 -22.98 -0.26
CA TYR A 191 -17.27 -22.08 -0.44
C TYR A 191 -17.11 -20.82 0.40
N THR A 192 -17.30 -19.67 -0.23
CA THR A 192 -17.21 -18.35 0.39
C THR A 192 -18.58 -17.83 0.81
N TRP A 193 -19.66 -18.47 0.37
CA TRP A 193 -21.03 -18.16 0.76
C TRP A 193 -21.88 -19.41 0.99
N LYS A 194 -22.83 -19.33 1.92
CA LYS A 194 -23.80 -20.41 2.19
C LYS A 194 -25.15 -19.84 2.65
N ARG A 195 -26.23 -20.28 2.01
CA ARG A 195 -27.60 -20.07 2.46
C ARG A 195 -28.37 -21.39 2.42
N GLN A 196 -28.94 -21.81 3.55
CA GLN A 196 -29.64 -23.10 3.68
C GLN A 196 -28.80 -24.28 3.16
N ASN A 197 -29.21 -24.91 2.05
CA ASN A 197 -28.51 -26.03 1.39
C ASN A 197 -27.61 -25.59 0.22
N GLU A 198 -27.70 -24.35 -0.24
CA GLU A 198 -26.91 -23.84 -1.35
C GLU A 198 -25.55 -23.31 -0.88
N ARG A 199 -24.53 -23.51 -1.73
CA ARG A 199 -23.15 -23.11 -1.47
C ARG A 199 -22.52 -22.60 -2.76
N SER A 200 -21.89 -21.43 -2.67
CA SER A 200 -21.29 -20.79 -3.84
C SER A 200 -19.88 -20.27 -3.52
N ILE A 201 -19.07 -20.17 -4.57
CA ILE A 201 -17.76 -19.50 -4.55
C ILE A 201 -17.97 -18.18 -5.29
N ILE A 202 -18.07 -17.08 -4.53
CA ILE A 202 -18.37 -15.75 -5.09
C ILE A 202 -17.32 -14.71 -4.71
N ASP A 203 -16.30 -15.10 -3.95
CA ASP A 203 -15.17 -14.26 -3.57
C ASP A 203 -13.88 -14.88 -4.10
N PHE A 204 -13.14 -14.13 -4.91
CA PHE A 204 -11.92 -14.60 -5.58
C PHE A 204 -10.72 -13.73 -5.20
N VAL A 205 -9.56 -14.37 -5.04
CA VAL A 205 -8.27 -13.67 -4.99
C VAL A 205 -7.61 -13.86 -6.35
N ILE A 206 -7.53 -12.78 -7.12
CA ILE A 206 -6.94 -12.78 -8.45
C ILE A 206 -5.48 -12.37 -8.33
N VAL A 207 -4.58 -13.16 -8.93
CA VAL A 207 -3.15 -12.87 -9.01
C VAL A 207 -2.71 -12.92 -10.47
N ASP A 208 -1.68 -12.13 -10.79
CA ASP A 208 -0.99 -12.25 -12.07
C ASP A 208 -0.43 -13.67 -12.23
N GLU A 209 -0.46 -14.22 -13.45
CA GLU A 209 -0.01 -15.58 -13.74
C GLU A 209 1.44 -15.82 -13.28
N ARG A 210 2.30 -14.80 -13.39
CA ARG A 210 3.70 -14.85 -12.94
C ARG A 210 3.83 -15.05 -11.43
N LEU A 211 2.83 -14.61 -10.66
CA LEU A 211 2.79 -14.71 -9.19
C LEU A 211 2.05 -15.97 -8.71
N ARG A 212 1.56 -16.82 -9.63
CA ARG A 212 0.83 -18.04 -9.26
C ARG A 212 1.67 -18.96 -8.38
N VAL A 213 2.96 -19.11 -8.67
CA VAL A 213 3.90 -19.93 -7.89
C VAL A 213 4.11 -19.41 -6.47
N ASN A 214 3.81 -18.13 -6.24
CA ASN A 214 3.91 -17.48 -4.94
C ASN A 214 2.66 -17.71 -4.08
N VAL A 215 1.49 -18.02 -4.65
CA VAL A 215 0.28 -18.26 -3.87
C VAL A 215 0.38 -19.62 -3.18
N ALA A 216 0.53 -19.61 -1.86
CA ALA A 216 0.80 -20.79 -1.05
C ALA A 216 -0.44 -21.44 -0.42
N ASP A 217 -1.51 -20.68 -0.20
CA ASP A 217 -2.80 -21.18 0.30
C ASP A 217 -3.88 -20.14 0.05
N THR A 218 -5.11 -20.56 -0.28
CA THR A 218 -6.29 -19.68 -0.31
C THR A 218 -7.49 -20.44 0.25
N ARG A 219 -8.11 -19.93 1.31
CA ARG A 219 -9.20 -20.64 2.02
C ARG A 219 -10.24 -19.72 2.64
N ALA A 220 -11.47 -20.23 2.75
CA ALA A 220 -12.57 -19.57 3.45
C ALA A 220 -12.61 -19.94 4.95
N TYR A 221 -12.65 -18.93 5.82
CA TYR A 221 -12.72 -19.04 7.27
C TYR A 221 -14.14 -18.80 7.78
N ARG A 222 -14.71 -19.83 8.41
CA ARG A 222 -16.08 -19.81 8.93
C ARG A 222 -16.21 -19.38 10.40
N GLY A 223 -15.09 -19.37 11.14
CA GLY A 223 -15.08 -19.01 12.56
C GLY A 223 -15.08 -17.49 12.82
N VAL A 224 -14.83 -16.68 11.80
CA VAL A 224 -14.64 -15.22 11.95
C VAL A 224 -15.96 -14.49 11.74
N ASN A 225 -16.45 -13.82 12.78
CA ASN A 225 -17.67 -13.02 12.71
C ASN A 225 -17.38 -11.62 12.15
N VAL A 226 -17.31 -11.51 10.83
CA VAL A 226 -17.07 -10.24 10.10
C VAL A 226 -18.35 -9.45 9.79
N GLY A 227 -19.52 -9.90 10.26
CA GLY A 227 -20.78 -9.16 10.04
C GLY A 227 -21.30 -9.17 8.59
N THR A 228 -20.74 -10.03 7.74
CA THR A 228 -21.19 -10.33 6.38
C THR A 228 -21.79 -11.75 6.32
N ASP A 229 -22.63 -12.01 5.32
CA ASP A 229 -23.14 -13.34 4.96
C ASP A 229 -22.13 -14.17 4.15
N HIS A 230 -21.00 -13.58 3.78
CA HIS A 230 -19.84 -14.25 3.21
C HIS A 230 -18.86 -14.70 4.31
N PHE A 231 -18.11 -15.76 4.04
CA PHE A 231 -17.00 -16.22 4.86
C PHE A 231 -15.73 -15.46 4.50
N LEU A 232 -14.90 -15.15 5.51
CA LEU A 232 -13.63 -14.45 5.28
C LEU A 232 -12.71 -15.31 4.42
N VAL A 233 -12.26 -14.80 3.28
CA VAL A 233 -11.25 -15.46 2.44
C VAL A 233 -9.86 -14.94 2.83
N GLU A 234 -8.93 -15.85 3.15
CA GLU A 234 -7.52 -15.54 3.35
C GLU A 234 -6.71 -16.19 2.23
N SER A 235 -5.83 -15.43 1.58
CA SER A 235 -4.81 -15.97 0.68
C SER A 235 -3.42 -15.64 1.23
N ARG A 236 -2.54 -16.64 1.29
CA ARG A 236 -1.15 -16.51 1.74
C ARG A 236 -0.24 -16.55 0.53
N ILE A 237 0.47 -15.46 0.28
CA ILE A 237 1.37 -15.31 -0.88
C ILE A 237 2.82 -15.17 -0.38
N ARG A 238 3.71 -16.05 -0.87
CA ARG A 238 5.15 -16.12 -0.57
C ARG A 238 5.92 -15.06 -1.36
N GLY A 239 7.03 -14.55 -0.82
CA GLY A 239 8.10 -13.96 -1.64
C GLY A 239 7.89 -12.58 -2.27
N LEU A 240 6.73 -11.92 -2.16
CA LEU A 240 6.57 -10.52 -2.64
C LEU A 240 7.26 -9.47 -1.75
N PHE A 241 7.76 -9.89 -0.59
CA PHE A 241 8.01 -8.96 0.51
C PHE A 241 9.47 -8.58 0.72
N ASN A 242 10.47 -9.20 0.09
CA ASN A 242 11.85 -8.73 0.27
C ASN A 242 12.07 -7.36 -0.40
N TYR A 243 11.46 -7.14 -1.58
CA TYR A 243 11.47 -5.84 -2.26
C TYR A 243 10.55 -4.79 -1.61
N TRP A 244 9.46 -5.20 -0.95
CA TRP A 244 8.48 -4.28 -0.33
C TRP A 244 8.71 -4.02 1.17
N ARG A 245 9.47 -4.87 1.88
CA ARG A 245 9.74 -4.71 3.33
C ARG A 245 11.04 -3.97 3.63
N HIS A 246 11.96 -3.85 2.68
CA HIS A 246 13.08 -2.92 2.83
C HIS A 246 12.65 -1.53 2.38
N ARG A 247 11.65 -0.97 3.06
CA ARG A 247 11.75 0.46 3.37
C ARG A 247 12.78 0.52 4.49
N PRO A 248 14.04 0.93 4.24
CA PRO A 248 14.77 1.53 5.34
C PRO A 248 13.84 2.61 5.90
N GLN A 249 13.57 2.58 7.21
CA GLN A 249 13.03 3.75 7.87
C GLN A 249 14.13 4.81 7.84
N VAL A 250 14.38 5.38 6.67
CA VAL A 250 15.08 6.63 6.59
C VAL A 250 14.12 7.65 7.15
N SER A 251 14.59 8.34 8.18
CA SER A 251 13.98 9.52 8.75
C SER A 251 13.80 10.56 7.64
N THR A 252 12.71 10.45 6.88
CA THR A 252 12.15 11.59 6.16
C THR A 252 11.97 12.66 7.21
N THR A 253 12.72 13.75 7.08
CA THR A 253 12.65 14.91 7.96
C THR A 253 11.19 15.19 8.31
N ASN A 254 10.89 15.05 9.59
CA ASN A 254 9.56 15.15 10.18
C ASN A 254 8.98 16.55 9.95
N LEU A 255 8.40 16.81 8.77
CA LEU A 255 7.61 18.02 8.54
C LEU A 255 6.24 17.82 9.17
N GLU A 256 6.24 17.81 10.50
CA GLU A 256 5.03 17.78 11.28
C GLU A 256 4.19 19.03 10.98
N ARG A 257 2.92 18.80 10.65
CA ARG A 257 2.01 19.89 10.29
C ARG A 257 1.48 20.56 11.56
N ILE A 258 1.93 21.78 11.81
CA ILE A 258 1.49 22.63 12.93
C ILE A 258 -0.02 22.91 12.81
N LYS A 259 -0.76 22.84 13.91
CA LYS A 259 -2.21 23.09 13.97
C LYS A 259 -2.54 24.57 14.02
N VAL A 260 -1.98 25.36 13.10
CA VAL A 260 -2.06 26.85 13.07
C VAL A 260 -3.47 27.42 13.06
N LYS A 261 -4.48 26.62 12.68
CA LYS A 261 -5.89 27.02 12.78
C LYS A 261 -6.36 27.32 14.20
N LYS A 262 -5.70 26.77 15.21
CA LYS A 262 -6.01 27.07 16.61
C LYS A 262 -5.74 28.53 16.97
N LEU A 263 -4.83 29.21 16.26
CA LEU A 263 -4.54 30.64 16.46
C LEU A 263 -5.67 31.57 16.00
N GLN A 264 -6.75 31.02 15.43
CA GLN A 264 -7.98 31.76 15.15
C GLN A 264 -8.91 31.84 16.36
N ASP A 265 -8.65 31.03 17.40
CA ASP A 265 -9.33 31.12 18.68
C ASP A 265 -8.69 32.24 19.51
N ASP A 266 -9.51 33.17 20.01
CA ASP A 266 -9.02 34.37 20.68
C ASP A 266 -8.19 34.06 21.92
N VAL A 267 -8.56 33.03 22.70
CA VAL A 267 -7.85 32.63 23.92
C VAL A 267 -6.46 32.11 23.57
N VAL A 268 -6.38 31.22 22.58
CA VAL A 268 -5.09 30.64 22.13
C VAL A 268 -4.21 31.71 21.47
N SER A 269 -4.83 32.65 20.74
CA SER A 269 -4.13 33.76 20.10
C SER A 269 -3.52 34.71 21.13
N GLU A 270 -4.24 35.01 22.21
CA GLU A 270 -3.76 35.87 23.28
C GLU A 270 -2.63 35.23 24.10
N GLU A 271 -2.73 33.93 24.38
CA GLU A 271 -1.64 33.16 24.98
C GLU A 271 -0.40 33.09 24.08
N TYR A 272 -0.62 32.93 22.76
CA TYR A 272 0.45 32.97 21.78
C TYR A 272 1.17 34.32 21.75
N ARG A 273 0.44 35.45 21.80
CA ARG A 273 1.05 36.80 21.85
C ARG A 273 1.89 37.00 23.09
N ARG A 274 1.39 36.58 24.25
CA ARG A 274 2.09 36.73 25.53
C ARG A 274 3.39 35.94 25.52
N SER A 275 3.32 34.65 25.19
CA SER A 275 4.51 33.80 25.13
C SER A 275 5.49 34.25 24.04
N LEU A 276 5.01 34.76 22.91
CA LEU A 276 5.87 35.30 21.86
C LEU A 276 6.63 36.54 22.36
N LYS A 277 5.95 37.46 23.04
CA LYS A 277 6.55 38.66 23.62
C LYS A 277 7.64 38.32 24.64
N GLU A 278 7.32 37.44 25.60
CA GLU A 278 8.27 36.98 26.62
C GLU A 278 9.51 36.33 25.99
N ASN A 279 9.33 35.46 24.99
CA ASN A 279 10.44 34.78 24.35
C ASN A 279 11.33 35.76 23.56
N LEU A 280 10.74 36.72 22.85
CA LEU A 280 11.49 37.75 22.11
C LEU A 280 12.28 38.67 23.05
N GLU A 281 11.69 39.10 24.16
CA GLU A 281 12.37 39.92 25.19
C GLU A 281 13.52 39.16 25.87
N SER A 282 13.41 37.84 26.00
CA SER A 282 14.45 36.99 26.58
C SER A 282 15.58 36.61 25.62
N THR A 283 15.44 36.88 24.31
CA THR A 283 16.43 36.46 23.31
C THR A 283 17.50 37.53 23.15
N ASN A 284 18.76 37.18 23.42
CA ASN A 284 19.90 38.06 23.21
C ASN A 284 20.46 37.84 21.80
N ILE A 285 20.34 38.84 20.91
CA ILE A 285 20.92 38.80 19.56
C ILE A 285 22.40 39.19 19.67
N LEU A 286 23.31 38.36 19.15
CA LEU A 286 24.75 38.60 19.27
C LEU A 286 25.22 39.76 18.38
N ASP A 287 24.62 39.93 17.20
CA ASP A 287 24.82 41.09 16.34
C ASP A 287 23.47 41.71 15.90
N GLU A 288 23.15 42.88 16.46
CA GLU A 288 21.97 43.66 16.07
C GLU A 288 22.03 44.17 14.63
N ASN A 289 23.12 44.00 13.88
CA ASN A 289 23.20 44.34 12.46
C ASN A 289 23.08 43.12 11.53
N ASP A 290 23.09 41.88 12.05
CA ASP A 290 22.94 40.69 11.22
C ASP A 290 21.47 40.40 10.89
N LEU A 291 21.11 40.64 9.63
CA LEU A 291 19.78 40.37 9.08
C LEU A 291 19.37 38.89 9.19
N GLU A 292 20.32 37.96 9.01
CA GLU A 292 20.03 36.52 9.08
C GLU A 292 19.79 36.08 10.52
N GLU A 293 20.55 36.61 11.49
CA GLU A 293 20.36 36.32 12.90
C GLU A 293 19.02 36.86 13.41
N LYS A 294 18.67 38.12 13.05
CA LYS A 294 17.34 38.71 13.32
C LYS A 294 16.21 37.86 12.76
N TRP A 295 16.31 37.48 11.49
CA TRP A 295 15.29 36.65 10.85
C TRP A 295 15.17 35.27 11.51
N LYS A 296 16.30 34.63 11.79
CA LYS A 296 16.34 33.31 12.44
C LYS A 296 15.67 33.38 13.82
N CYS A 297 16.01 34.38 14.63
CA CYS A 297 15.39 34.63 15.92
C CYS A 297 13.87 34.78 15.81
N LEU A 298 13.39 35.67 14.94
CA LEU A 298 11.95 35.89 14.74
C LEU A 298 11.24 34.61 14.26
N LYS A 299 11.80 33.93 13.26
CA LYS A 299 11.26 32.68 12.70
C LYS A 299 11.15 31.60 13.77
N ASP A 300 12.23 31.35 14.51
CA ASP A 300 12.27 30.29 15.50
C ASP A 300 11.28 30.57 16.64
N ASN A 301 11.17 31.82 17.09
CA ASN A 301 10.18 32.23 18.09
C ASN A 301 8.74 32.07 17.59
N LEU A 302 8.43 32.50 16.36
CA LEU A 302 7.10 32.33 15.78
C LEU A 302 6.71 30.84 15.66
N VAL A 303 7.62 30.02 15.16
CA VAL A 303 7.38 28.59 14.89
C VAL A 303 7.34 27.78 16.18
N ASN A 304 8.32 27.93 17.07
CA ASN A 304 8.42 27.14 18.30
C ASN A 304 7.26 27.44 19.26
N THR A 305 6.89 28.70 19.41
CA THR A 305 5.73 29.10 20.24
C THR A 305 4.43 28.49 19.68
N ALA A 306 4.29 28.46 18.35
CA ALA A 306 3.12 27.88 17.70
C ALA A 306 3.11 26.35 17.83
N VAL A 307 4.26 25.68 17.73
CA VAL A 307 4.40 24.25 17.97
C VAL A 307 4.00 23.90 19.40
N LYS A 308 4.49 24.65 20.40
CA LYS A 308 4.18 24.46 21.82
C LYS A 308 2.69 24.58 22.12
N LEU A 309 2.05 25.67 21.67
CA LEU A 309 0.64 25.96 22.00
C LEU A 309 -0.36 25.21 21.11
N CYS A 310 -0.16 25.22 19.79
CA CYS A 310 -1.11 24.60 18.88
C CYS A 310 -0.95 23.08 18.82
N GLY A 311 0.28 22.60 19.05
CA GLY A 311 0.68 21.23 18.79
C GLY A 311 0.75 20.91 17.29
N VAL A 312 1.23 19.71 17.03
CA VAL A 312 1.46 19.18 15.67
C VAL A 312 0.54 18.02 15.35
N ASN A 313 0.31 17.78 14.06
CA ASN A 313 -0.27 16.54 13.60
C ASN A 313 0.84 15.50 13.40
N LYS A 314 0.86 14.47 14.24
CA LYS A 314 1.71 13.29 14.00
C LYS A 314 1.24 12.60 12.72
N ARG A 315 2.17 12.23 11.83
CA ARG A 315 1.86 11.43 10.63
C ARG A 315 1.39 10.04 11.11
N LYS A 316 0.07 9.79 11.08
CA LYS A 316 -0.48 8.46 11.43
C LYS A 316 0.03 7.45 10.38
N LYS A 317 0.65 6.34 10.81
CA LYS A 317 0.99 5.20 9.92
C LYS A 317 -0.24 4.87 9.07
N SER A 318 -0.08 4.85 7.75
CA SER A 318 -1.13 4.54 6.80
C SER A 318 -1.75 3.18 7.14
N GLY A 319 -2.93 3.17 7.76
CA GLY A 319 -3.61 1.91 8.07
C GLY A 319 -4.77 2.00 9.07
N LYS A 320 -4.68 2.87 10.08
CA LYS A 320 -5.78 3.02 11.06
C LYS A 320 -6.49 4.37 10.89
N ARG A 321 -7.51 4.39 10.04
CA ARG A 321 -8.53 5.45 10.07
C ARG A 321 -9.37 5.24 11.32
N GLU A 322 -9.26 6.17 12.24
CA GLU A 322 -10.21 6.31 13.34
C GLU A 322 -11.53 6.79 12.73
N LEU A 323 -12.51 5.91 12.67
CA LEU A 323 -13.85 6.24 12.21
C LEU A 323 -14.44 7.21 13.24
N THR A 324 -14.71 8.45 12.86
CA THR A 324 -15.18 9.48 13.82
C THR A 324 -16.52 9.16 14.47
N TRP A 325 -17.28 8.22 13.89
CA TRP A 325 -18.55 7.72 14.42
C TRP A 325 -18.40 6.44 15.24
N TRP A 326 -17.21 5.84 15.27
CA TRP A 326 -16.92 4.61 16.01
C TRP A 326 -16.39 4.96 17.39
N ASP A 327 -17.26 4.85 18.38
CA ASP A 327 -17.02 5.20 19.77
C ASP A 327 -17.05 3.96 20.68
N ASP A 328 -16.96 4.19 22.00
CA ASP A 328 -16.94 3.12 22.98
C ASP A 328 -18.28 2.38 23.07
N GLU A 329 -19.39 3.04 22.72
CA GLU A 329 -20.69 2.40 22.56
C GLU A 329 -20.65 1.34 21.44
N CYS A 330 -20.13 1.70 20.26
CA CYS A 330 -19.92 0.76 19.15
C CYS A 330 -19.05 -0.44 19.55
N LYS A 331 -17.92 -0.18 20.25
CA LYS A 331 -17.00 -1.23 20.70
C LYS A 331 -17.69 -2.19 21.67
N LYS A 332 -18.45 -1.66 22.64
CA LYS A 332 -19.12 -2.45 23.67
C LYS A 332 -20.12 -3.43 23.06
N VAL A 333 -21.06 -2.94 22.25
CA VAL A 333 -22.13 -3.77 21.68
C VAL A 333 -21.57 -4.83 20.70
N VAL A 334 -20.51 -4.49 19.96
CA VAL A 334 -19.83 -5.46 19.07
C VAL A 334 -19.10 -6.54 19.87
N ASN A 335 -18.48 -6.18 21.00
CA ASN A 335 -17.84 -7.14 21.88
C ASN A 335 -18.85 -8.07 22.55
N GLU A 336 -19.98 -7.56 23.05
CA GLU A 336 -21.08 -8.36 23.60
C GLU A 336 -21.59 -9.39 22.58
N LYS A 337 -21.83 -8.97 21.33
CA LYS A 337 -22.19 -9.88 20.23
C LYS A 337 -21.12 -10.95 19.99
N LYS A 338 -19.83 -10.57 20.05
CA LYS A 338 -18.71 -11.49 19.85
C LYS A 338 -18.64 -12.54 20.96
N MET A 339 -18.83 -12.16 22.21
CA MET A 339 -18.86 -13.10 23.34
C MET A 339 -20.02 -14.09 23.19
N ALA A 340 -21.24 -13.62 22.90
CA ALA A 340 -22.39 -14.50 22.66
C ALA A 340 -22.19 -15.48 21.48
N TRP A 341 -21.43 -15.08 20.46
CA TRP A 341 -21.06 -15.96 19.34
C TRP A 341 -20.05 -17.04 19.75
N LEU A 342 -19.08 -16.69 20.62
CA LEU A 342 -18.11 -17.65 21.15
C LEU A 342 -18.79 -18.68 22.05
N ASP A 343 -19.74 -18.25 22.89
CA ASP A 343 -20.54 -19.15 23.73
C ASP A 343 -21.36 -20.14 22.89
N LEU A 344 -21.95 -19.68 21.78
CA LEU A 344 -22.68 -20.54 20.84
C LEU A 344 -21.75 -21.55 20.15
N LEU A 345 -20.51 -21.15 19.84
CA LEU A 345 -19.52 -22.03 19.20
C LEU A 345 -18.97 -23.09 20.15
N SER A 346 -18.66 -22.74 21.39
CA SER A 346 -18.14 -23.67 22.39
C SER A 346 -19.15 -24.78 22.70
N LYS A 347 -20.44 -24.42 22.85
CA LYS A 347 -21.52 -25.41 23.04
C LYS A 347 -21.72 -26.32 21.83
N LYS A 348 -21.60 -25.78 20.59
CA LYS A 348 -21.63 -26.60 19.37
C LYS A 348 -20.47 -27.59 19.27
N ALA A 349 -19.29 -27.23 19.77
CA ALA A 349 -18.14 -28.12 19.80
C ALA A 349 -18.35 -29.27 20.80
N ASN A 350 -18.85 -28.96 22.00
CA ASN A 350 -19.14 -29.96 23.04
C ASN A 350 -20.24 -30.94 22.62
N ASN A 351 -21.28 -30.47 21.94
CA ASN A 351 -22.40 -31.31 21.51
C ASN A 351 -21.99 -32.33 20.42
N ARG A 352 -20.97 -32.02 19.61
CA ARG A 352 -20.39 -32.98 18.65
C ARG A 352 -19.56 -34.09 19.31
N MET A 353 -19.02 -33.85 20.49
CA MET A 353 -18.26 -34.87 21.24
C MET A 353 -19.18 -35.84 21.99
N GLN A 354 -20.34 -35.38 22.47
CA GLN A 354 -21.22 -36.17 23.36
C GLN A 354 -22.32 -36.98 22.64
N GLY A 355 -22.50 -36.83 21.32
CA GLY A 355 -23.43 -37.68 20.56
C GLY A 355 -24.91 -37.58 20.96
N ASN A 356 -25.30 -36.58 21.76
CA ASN A 356 -26.65 -36.45 22.28
C ASN A 356 -27.59 -35.79 21.27
N LYS A 357 -28.64 -36.51 20.88
CA LYS A 357 -29.70 -36.07 19.95
C LYS A 357 -30.80 -35.21 20.63
N GLY A 358 -30.77 -35.01 21.94
CA GLY A 358 -31.83 -34.34 22.69
C GLY A 358 -31.37 -33.08 23.40
N MET A 359 -31.16 -31.98 22.67
CA MET A 359 -30.88 -30.65 23.27
C MET A 359 -31.05 -29.49 22.26
N GLU A 360 -32.08 -29.53 21.43
CA GLU A 360 -32.40 -28.41 20.50
C GLU A 360 -32.93 -27.18 21.24
N ASP A 361 -33.65 -27.38 22.35
CA ASP A 361 -34.28 -26.31 23.14
C ASP A 361 -33.28 -25.46 23.92
N GLU A 362 -32.23 -26.05 24.51
CA GLU A 362 -31.19 -25.26 25.20
C GLU A 362 -30.35 -24.41 24.23
N MET A 363 -30.12 -24.90 23.01
CA MET A 363 -29.40 -24.14 21.98
C MET A 363 -30.22 -22.96 21.46
N LYS A 364 -31.55 -23.00 21.62
CA LYS A 364 -32.48 -21.95 21.19
C LYS A 364 -32.20 -20.64 21.93
N GLU A 365 -32.00 -20.69 23.25
CA GLU A 365 -31.76 -19.50 24.08
C GLU A 365 -30.46 -18.77 23.68
N PHE A 366 -29.35 -19.50 23.52
CA PHE A 366 -28.08 -18.92 23.07
C PHE A 366 -28.18 -18.33 21.65
N ARG A 367 -28.94 -18.99 20.77
CA ARG A 367 -29.18 -18.51 19.41
C ARG A 367 -30.01 -17.23 19.42
N GLU A 368 -31.08 -17.17 20.21
CA GLU A 368 -31.94 -16.00 20.39
C GLU A 368 -31.15 -14.82 20.96
N LYS A 369 -30.33 -15.06 22.00
CA LYS A 369 -29.41 -14.06 22.57
C LYS A 369 -28.45 -13.50 21.52
N TYR A 370 -27.82 -14.36 20.72
CA TYR A 370 -26.93 -13.91 19.63
C TYR A 370 -27.68 -13.10 18.55
N VAL A 371 -28.88 -13.53 18.16
CA VAL A 371 -29.70 -12.85 17.15
C VAL A 371 -30.13 -11.46 17.65
N LEU A 372 -30.54 -11.35 18.93
CA LEU A 372 -30.90 -10.09 19.56
C LEU A 372 -29.72 -9.12 19.58
N LEU A 373 -28.54 -9.57 20.02
CA LEU A 373 -27.33 -8.74 20.03
C LEU A 373 -26.88 -8.36 18.62
N LYS A 374 -27.05 -9.24 17.62
CA LYS A 374 -26.79 -8.92 16.22
C LYS A 374 -27.71 -7.80 15.72
N LYS A 375 -28.99 -7.81 16.09
CA LYS A 375 -29.96 -6.74 15.77
C LYS A 375 -29.56 -5.42 16.43
N LYS A 376 -29.23 -5.44 17.73
CA LYS A 376 -28.76 -4.28 18.49
C LYS A 376 -27.50 -3.63 17.90
N VAL A 377 -26.52 -4.44 17.47
CA VAL A 377 -25.32 -3.93 16.76
C VAL A 377 -25.71 -3.21 15.48
N LYS A 378 -26.63 -3.79 14.68
CA LYS A 378 -27.07 -3.19 13.43
C LYS A 378 -27.74 -1.83 13.67
N GLU A 379 -28.66 -1.75 14.63
CA GLU A 379 -29.37 -0.52 15.00
C GLU A 379 -28.40 0.59 15.45
N VAL A 380 -27.44 0.28 16.32
CA VAL A 380 -26.44 1.26 16.79
C VAL A 380 -25.57 1.76 15.65
N ILE A 381 -25.08 0.86 14.79
CA ILE A 381 -24.23 1.24 13.65
C ILE A 381 -25.01 2.10 12.64
N GLU A 382 -26.25 1.72 12.31
CA GLU A 382 -27.10 2.49 11.40
C GLU A 382 -27.44 3.87 11.98
N ARG A 383 -27.78 3.96 13.26
CA ARG A 383 -28.02 5.23 13.95
C ARG A 383 -26.79 6.15 13.91
N LYS A 384 -25.60 5.63 14.22
CA LYS A 384 -24.35 6.42 14.20
C LYS A 384 -23.98 6.88 12.78
N LYS A 385 -24.17 6.01 11.77
CA LYS A 385 -23.98 6.38 10.36
C LYS A 385 -24.97 7.44 9.90
N LYS A 386 -26.24 7.31 10.29
CA LYS A 386 -27.31 8.28 9.98
C LYS A 386 -27.01 9.64 10.62
N ALA A 387 -26.70 9.67 11.91
CA ALA A 387 -26.34 10.91 12.61
C ALA A 387 -25.14 11.62 11.96
N LEU A 388 -24.10 10.89 11.53
CA LEU A 388 -22.97 11.47 10.81
C LEU A 388 -23.39 12.02 9.44
N LYS A 389 -24.27 11.31 8.73
CA LYS A 389 -24.80 11.76 7.44
C LYS A 389 -25.62 13.04 7.62
N ASP A 390 -26.54 13.06 8.56
CA ASP A 390 -27.38 14.22 8.89
C ASP A 390 -26.52 15.42 9.34
N GLU A 391 -25.45 15.19 10.13
CA GLU A 391 -24.49 16.23 10.51
C GLU A 391 -23.73 16.78 9.28
N CYS A 392 -23.33 15.90 8.36
CA CYS A 392 -22.68 16.31 7.12
C CYS A 392 -23.65 17.08 6.22
N ASP A 393 -24.89 16.63 6.09
CA ASP A 393 -25.93 17.24 5.26
C ASP A 393 -26.36 18.61 5.83
N ARG A 394 -26.45 18.77 7.15
CA ARG A 394 -26.65 20.08 7.80
C ARG A 394 -25.51 21.03 7.50
N LYS A 395 -24.26 20.58 7.70
CA LYS A 395 -23.05 21.36 7.35
C LYS A 395 -22.97 21.70 5.86
N PHE A 396 -23.58 20.87 5.01
CA PHE A 396 -23.66 21.07 3.58
C PHE A 396 -24.70 22.14 3.22
N SER A 397 -25.88 22.10 3.85
CA SER A 397 -26.97 23.07 3.65
C SER A 397 -26.57 24.48 4.10
N ASP A 398 -25.95 24.59 5.27
CA ASP A 398 -25.62 25.89 5.88
C ASP A 398 -24.51 26.68 5.14
N ASN A 399 -23.75 26.04 4.23
CA ASN A 399 -22.49 26.62 3.72
C ASN A 399 -22.11 26.24 2.27
N PHE A 400 -23.06 25.78 1.45
CA PHE A 400 -22.78 25.27 0.10
C PHE A 400 -22.00 26.25 -0.79
N ARG A 401 -22.32 27.56 -0.73
CA ARG A 401 -21.61 28.62 -1.48
C ARG A 401 -20.45 29.26 -0.70
N ALA A 402 -20.57 29.41 0.62
CA ALA A 402 -19.59 30.14 1.44
C ALA A 402 -18.32 29.32 1.79
N ASN A 403 -18.40 27.98 1.80
CA ASN A 403 -17.28 27.15 2.23
C ASN A 403 -17.02 25.95 1.29
N ILE A 404 -16.69 26.25 0.03
CA ILE A 404 -16.31 25.26 -0.99
C ILE A 404 -15.16 24.33 -0.54
N LYS A 405 -14.30 24.80 0.38
CA LYS A 405 -13.24 23.99 0.98
C LYS A 405 -13.79 22.91 1.93
N LEU A 406 -14.81 23.25 2.74
CA LEU A 406 -15.50 22.29 3.60
C LEU A 406 -16.25 21.26 2.77
N PHE A 407 -16.92 21.70 1.69
CA PHE A 407 -17.56 20.82 0.71
C PHE A 407 -16.58 19.76 0.18
N TRP A 408 -15.47 20.17 -0.43
CA TRP A 408 -14.48 19.21 -0.97
C TRP A 408 -13.79 18.37 0.11
N LYS A 409 -13.73 18.85 1.36
CA LYS A 409 -13.22 18.07 2.49
C LYS A 409 -14.19 16.94 2.86
N LEU A 410 -15.49 17.23 2.94
CA LEU A 410 -16.53 16.25 3.26
C LEU A 410 -16.71 15.25 2.11
N VAL A 411 -16.74 15.72 0.86
CA VAL A 411 -16.79 14.85 -0.34
C VAL A 411 -15.61 13.87 -0.35
N ARG A 412 -14.39 14.33 -0.06
CA ARG A 412 -13.22 13.43 0.03
C ARG A 412 -13.31 12.45 1.20
N LYS A 413 -13.94 12.85 2.32
CA LYS A 413 -14.19 11.96 3.47
C LYS A 413 -15.21 10.88 3.13
N ALA A 414 -16.26 11.24 2.37
CA ALA A 414 -17.32 10.34 1.94
C ALA A 414 -16.90 9.40 0.80
N ARG A 415 -16.20 9.90 -0.23
CA ARG A 415 -15.74 9.11 -1.39
C ARG A 415 -14.73 8.02 -1.05
N GLY A 416 -14.08 8.06 0.12
CA GLY A 416 -13.23 6.98 0.60
C GLY A 416 -12.04 6.68 -0.32
N LYS A 417 -10.94 7.43 -0.12
CA LYS A 417 -9.71 7.52 -0.94
C LYS A 417 -9.80 8.66 -1.96
N SER A 418 -8.90 9.63 -1.80
CA SER A 418 -8.27 10.25 -2.96
C SER A 418 -7.42 9.15 -3.58
N GLU A 419 -7.37 9.04 -4.90
CA GLU A 419 -6.23 8.40 -5.55
C GLU A 419 -4.97 9.01 -4.92
N ASN A 420 -4.24 8.20 -4.16
CA ASN A 420 -2.94 8.62 -3.67
C ASN A 420 -2.06 8.60 -4.91
N THR A 421 -1.73 9.77 -5.44
CA THR A 421 -0.61 9.92 -6.36
C THR A 421 0.62 9.43 -5.62
N ASN A 422 1.05 8.21 -5.92
CA ASN A 422 2.19 7.61 -5.26
C ASN A 422 3.45 8.28 -5.82
N LEU A 423 3.86 9.38 -5.20
CA LEU A 423 5.08 10.11 -5.56
C LEU A 423 6.34 9.28 -5.27
N ASP A 424 6.22 8.19 -4.51
CA ASP A 424 7.32 7.30 -4.15
C ASP A 424 7.78 6.42 -5.34
N VAL A 425 7.08 6.45 -6.49
CA VAL A 425 7.43 5.66 -7.68
C VAL A 425 7.33 6.50 -8.94
N ILE A 426 8.45 6.68 -9.63
CA ILE A 426 8.54 7.46 -10.87
C ILE A 426 9.47 6.78 -11.87
N ARG A 427 9.34 7.06 -13.17
CA ARG A 427 10.26 6.57 -14.18
C ARG A 427 11.40 7.56 -14.41
N ASP A 428 12.59 7.02 -14.65
CA ASP A 428 13.71 7.81 -15.13
C ASP A 428 13.53 8.20 -16.62
N GLU A 429 14.55 8.80 -17.22
CA GLU A 429 14.52 9.21 -18.63
C GLU A 429 14.56 8.04 -19.61
N ASN A 430 15.17 6.92 -19.21
CA ASN A 430 15.27 5.70 -20.01
C ASN A 430 13.99 4.83 -19.90
N GLY A 431 13.08 5.19 -19.00
CA GLY A 431 11.81 4.51 -18.78
C GLY A 431 11.85 3.48 -17.64
N ASP A 432 12.96 3.33 -16.93
CA ASP A 432 13.10 2.42 -15.80
C ASP A 432 12.40 2.94 -14.55
N VAL A 433 11.80 2.03 -13.78
CA VAL A 433 11.00 2.40 -12.60
C VAL A 433 11.91 2.64 -11.40
N LEU A 434 11.96 3.88 -10.93
CA LEU A 434 12.59 4.30 -9.69
C LEU A 434 11.60 4.19 -8.53
N ASN A 435 12.03 3.54 -7.46
CA ASN A 435 11.27 3.37 -6.21
C ASN A 435 12.10 3.67 -4.95
N ASP A 436 13.38 4.01 -5.12
CA ASP A 436 14.25 4.49 -4.05
C ASP A 436 14.06 5.99 -3.85
N GLU A 437 13.90 6.43 -2.60
CA GLU A 437 13.55 7.81 -2.27
C GLU A 437 14.58 8.82 -2.78
N ASN A 438 15.88 8.53 -2.64
CA ASN A 438 16.93 9.45 -3.07
C ASN A 438 16.97 9.55 -4.60
N LYS A 439 16.83 8.42 -5.30
CA LYS A 439 16.75 8.40 -6.77
C LYS A 439 15.51 9.12 -7.28
N VAL A 440 14.35 8.94 -6.63
CA VAL A 440 13.10 9.62 -6.97
C VAL A 440 13.22 11.13 -6.75
N LEU A 441 13.79 11.56 -5.61
CA LEU A 441 14.03 12.98 -5.33
C LEU A 441 15.01 13.60 -6.33
N LYS A 442 16.09 12.89 -6.68
CA LYS A 442 17.04 13.32 -7.71
C LYS A 442 16.35 13.49 -9.06
N ARG A 443 15.53 12.53 -9.47
CA ARG A 443 14.77 12.58 -10.72
C ARG A 443 13.80 13.78 -10.77
N TRP A 444 13.14 14.09 -9.66
CA TRP A 444 12.30 15.27 -9.52
C TRP A 444 13.10 16.57 -9.62
N LYS A 445 14.28 16.61 -9.00
CA LYS A 445 15.20 17.75 -9.07
C LYS A 445 15.60 18.02 -10.52
N GLU A 446 16.14 17.02 -11.22
CA GLU A 446 16.54 17.10 -12.64
C GLU A 446 15.39 17.56 -13.53
N TYR A 447 14.17 17.05 -13.31
CA TYR A 447 12.98 17.48 -14.05
C TYR A 447 12.63 18.96 -13.84
N PHE A 448 12.69 19.46 -12.60
CA PHE A 448 12.37 20.87 -12.35
C PHE A 448 13.51 21.79 -12.74
N GLU A 449 14.77 21.38 -12.59
CA GLU A 449 15.93 22.14 -13.09
C GLU A 449 15.80 22.36 -14.61
N SER A 450 15.62 21.30 -15.39
CA SER A 450 15.40 21.42 -16.85
C SER A 450 14.18 22.27 -17.24
N LEU A 451 13.13 22.33 -16.41
CA LEU A 451 11.98 23.22 -16.67
C LEU A 451 12.28 24.69 -16.41
N PHE A 452 13.21 25.00 -15.51
CA PHE A 452 13.56 26.37 -15.11
C PHE A 452 14.85 26.87 -15.77
N GLU A 453 15.63 25.98 -16.39
CA GLU A 453 16.69 26.30 -17.34
C GLU A 453 16.09 26.84 -18.65
N SER A 454 15.55 28.06 -18.64
CA SER A 454 15.24 28.77 -19.89
C SER A 454 16.43 29.60 -20.35
N THR A 455 16.84 29.33 -21.59
CA THR A 455 17.92 29.90 -22.41
C THR A 455 17.74 31.37 -22.83
N ASP A 456 16.87 32.13 -22.16
CA ASP A 456 16.67 33.57 -22.41
C ASP A 456 16.67 34.31 -21.07
N CYS A 457 17.86 34.44 -20.46
CA CYS A 457 18.11 35.70 -19.78
C CYS A 457 18.65 36.63 -20.86
N MET A 458 17.82 37.55 -21.36
CA MET A 458 18.38 38.83 -21.73
C MET A 458 19.14 39.26 -20.48
N THR A 459 20.47 39.18 -20.52
CA THR A 459 21.28 39.93 -19.60
C THR A 459 20.75 41.35 -19.73
N VAL A 460 20.18 41.89 -18.65
CA VAL A 460 19.96 43.33 -18.55
C VAL A 460 21.36 43.92 -18.42
N SER A 461 22.12 43.82 -19.51
CA SER A 461 23.32 44.58 -19.75
C SER A 461 22.81 46.00 -20.04
N ASP A 462 23.27 46.91 -19.19
CA ASP A 462 23.36 48.34 -19.44
C ASP A 462 22.09 49.18 -19.19
N VAL A 463 21.58 49.11 -17.96
CA VAL A 463 21.15 50.36 -17.30
C VAL A 463 21.97 50.51 -16.03
N GLU A 464 23.13 51.16 -16.15
CA GLU A 464 23.83 51.74 -14.99
C GLU A 464 22.94 52.84 -14.42
N VAL A 465 22.02 52.47 -13.53
CA VAL A 465 21.39 53.45 -12.65
C VAL A 465 22.42 53.76 -11.57
N GLU A 466 23.27 54.75 -11.82
CA GLU A 466 23.94 55.48 -10.74
C GLU A 466 22.84 56.13 -9.90
N SER A 467 22.35 55.41 -8.90
CA SER A 467 21.59 55.99 -7.81
C SER A 467 22.52 56.04 -6.61
N GLU A 468 22.91 57.25 -6.21
CA GLU A 468 23.35 57.46 -4.84
C GLU A 468 22.27 56.87 -3.92
N ARG A 469 22.67 56.00 -2.98
CA ARG A 469 21.74 55.44 -1.99
C ARG A 469 21.29 56.57 -1.07
N ILE A 470 20.29 57.33 -1.48
CA ILE A 470 19.60 58.28 -0.61
C ILE A 470 18.78 57.43 0.36
N ILE A 471 19.39 57.05 1.49
CA ILE A 471 18.65 56.52 2.64
C ILE A 471 18.03 57.73 3.33
N ASP A 472 17.00 58.30 2.73
CA ASP A 472 16.20 59.33 3.38
C ASP A 472 15.36 58.67 4.48
N GLU A 473 15.32 59.27 5.67
CA GLU A 473 14.45 58.79 6.74
C GLU A 473 12.96 58.84 6.35
N GLU A 474 12.64 59.68 5.35
CA GLU A 474 11.30 59.85 4.79
C GLU A 474 10.76 58.59 4.07
N TYR A 475 11.63 57.69 3.57
CA TYR A 475 11.21 56.52 2.79
C TYR A 475 11.17 55.20 3.58
N LYS A 476 11.23 55.23 4.91
CA LYS A 476 11.09 54.01 5.75
C LYS A 476 9.73 53.32 5.51
N ILE A 477 9.69 52.00 5.64
CA ILE A 477 8.45 51.21 5.60
C ILE A 477 7.65 51.50 6.85
N SER A 478 6.46 52.07 6.68
CA SER A 478 5.60 52.45 7.78
C SER A 478 4.87 51.25 8.40
N MET A 479 4.54 51.34 9.70
CA MET A 479 3.74 50.32 10.38
C MET A 479 2.35 50.16 9.73
N LYS A 480 1.79 51.23 9.15
CA LYS A 480 0.51 51.19 8.43
C LYS A 480 0.57 50.28 7.21
N GLU A 481 1.63 50.38 6.41
CA GLU A 481 1.83 49.51 5.23
C GLU A 481 1.89 48.03 5.62
N ILE A 482 2.57 47.72 6.73
CA ILE A 482 2.68 46.35 7.26
C ILE A 482 1.32 45.82 7.70
N MET A 483 0.59 46.61 8.49
CA MET A 483 -0.73 46.24 8.97
C MET A 483 -1.74 46.04 7.82
N ASP A 484 -1.71 46.91 6.82
CA ASP A 484 -2.57 46.80 5.64
C ASP A 484 -2.19 45.59 4.78
N ALA A 485 -0.90 45.31 4.60
CA ALA A 485 -0.43 44.11 3.93
C ALA A 485 -0.86 42.83 4.67
N LEU A 486 -0.74 42.79 6.00
CA LEU A 486 -1.17 41.67 6.85
C LEU A 486 -2.67 41.40 6.71
N LYS A 487 -3.50 42.44 6.59
CA LYS A 487 -4.95 42.35 6.36
C LYS A 487 -5.29 41.82 4.97
N ARG A 488 -4.56 42.24 3.94
CA ARG A 488 -4.83 41.88 2.53
C ARG A 488 -4.47 40.44 2.15
N ILE A 489 -3.41 39.87 2.73
CA ILE A 489 -3.03 38.48 2.39
C ILE A 489 -4.09 37.50 2.87
N LYS A 490 -4.50 36.56 2.01
CA LYS A 490 -5.50 35.54 2.32
C LYS A 490 -4.96 34.52 3.31
N VAL A 491 -5.74 34.21 4.35
CA VAL A 491 -5.45 33.19 5.37
C VAL A 491 -5.61 31.76 4.81
N GLY A 492 -4.95 30.78 5.42
CA GLY A 492 -5.04 29.38 5.02
C GLY A 492 -4.20 29.00 3.80
N LYS A 493 -3.13 29.76 3.54
CA LYS A 493 -2.08 29.42 2.56
C LYS A 493 -1.06 28.50 3.23
N SER A 494 -0.42 27.64 2.45
CA SER A 494 0.67 26.79 2.95
C SER A 494 1.91 27.63 3.22
N ALA A 495 2.61 27.33 4.31
CA ALA A 495 3.91 27.92 4.62
C ALA A 495 4.98 27.48 3.61
N GLY A 496 5.99 28.32 3.42
CA GLY A 496 7.14 28.05 2.57
C GLY A 496 8.21 27.24 3.31
N TYR A 497 9.46 27.35 2.83
CA TYR A 497 10.63 26.71 3.45
C TYR A 497 10.80 27.10 4.93
N ASP A 498 10.53 28.36 5.26
CA ASP A 498 10.60 28.93 6.62
C ASP A 498 9.58 28.38 7.62
N ARG A 499 8.55 27.64 7.16
CA ARG A 499 7.44 27.11 7.97
C ARG A 499 6.58 28.18 8.67
N VAL A 500 6.77 29.47 8.38
CA VAL A 500 5.98 30.56 8.93
C VAL A 500 4.66 30.68 8.18
N SER A 501 3.55 30.76 8.91
CA SER A 501 2.20 30.90 8.36
C SER A 501 1.59 32.27 8.67
N LEU A 502 0.64 32.71 7.86
CA LEU A 502 -0.04 34.00 8.09
C LEU A 502 -0.85 33.97 9.40
N GLU A 503 -1.36 32.80 9.78
CA GLU A 503 -2.03 32.57 11.06
C GLU A 503 -1.10 32.86 12.24
N MET A 504 0.20 32.56 12.14
CA MET A 504 1.19 32.91 13.16
C MET A 504 1.41 34.42 13.23
N LEU A 505 1.57 35.08 12.08
CA LEU A 505 1.78 36.54 12.04
C LEU A 505 0.56 37.31 12.59
N ARG A 506 -0.66 36.92 12.18
CA ARG A 506 -1.90 37.53 12.70
C ARG A 506 -2.16 37.15 14.15
N GLY A 507 -1.87 35.90 14.53
CA GLY A 507 -1.95 35.43 15.91
C GLY A 507 -1.05 36.26 16.82
N GLY A 508 0.19 36.54 16.39
CA GLY A 508 1.17 37.35 17.12
C GLY A 508 0.81 38.84 17.24
N GLY A 509 -0.22 39.32 16.54
CA GLY A 509 -0.76 40.67 16.69
C GLY A 509 0.30 41.77 16.54
N GLY A 510 0.23 42.77 17.42
CA GLY A 510 1.17 43.90 17.41
C GLY A 510 2.62 43.50 17.66
N VAL A 511 2.87 42.44 18.44
CA VAL A 511 4.22 41.93 18.72
C VAL A 511 4.89 41.48 17.43
N ALA A 512 4.24 40.58 16.68
CA ALA A 512 4.76 40.11 15.40
C ALA A 512 4.86 41.25 14.36
N ALA A 513 3.93 42.20 14.35
CA ALA A 513 3.99 43.33 13.44
C ALA A 513 5.16 44.29 13.76
N SER A 514 5.51 44.48 15.03
CA SER A 514 6.66 45.28 15.47
C SER A 514 7.98 44.65 15.01
N GLU A 515 8.14 43.34 15.19
CA GLU A 515 9.31 42.61 14.72
C GLU A 515 9.46 42.66 13.18
N LEU A 516 8.34 42.52 12.46
CA LEU A 516 8.33 42.66 11.01
C LEU A 516 8.70 44.08 10.57
N TYR A 517 8.30 45.10 11.32
CA TYR A 517 8.67 46.49 11.05
C TYR A 517 10.18 46.70 11.12
N GLN A 518 10.83 46.20 12.17
CA GLN A 518 12.28 46.27 12.30
C GLN A 518 12.96 45.50 11.15
N LEU A 519 12.52 44.26 10.90
CA LEU A 519 13.11 43.40 9.88
C LEU A 519 12.96 43.97 8.46
N PHE A 520 11.79 44.51 8.11
CA PHE A 520 11.55 45.06 6.77
C PHE A 520 12.30 46.34 6.51
N ASN A 521 12.44 47.21 7.51
CA ASN A 521 13.26 48.40 7.38
C ASN A 521 14.75 48.08 7.30
N GLU A 522 15.20 47.02 7.98
CA GLU A 522 16.55 46.49 7.79
C GLU A 522 16.76 46.00 6.37
N CYS A 523 15.86 45.16 5.84
CA CYS A 523 15.90 44.68 4.45
C CYS A 523 15.91 45.85 3.44
N TRP A 524 15.12 46.88 3.70
CA TRP A 524 15.06 48.08 2.88
C TRP A 524 16.39 48.85 2.89
N ARG A 525 16.98 49.03 4.08
CA ARG A 525 18.25 49.74 4.29
C ARG A 525 19.42 49.02 3.62
N CYS A 526 19.53 47.70 3.79
CA CYS A 526 20.66 46.93 3.28
C CYS A 526 20.49 46.48 1.82
N GLY A 527 19.27 46.57 1.27
CA GLY A 527 18.95 46.12 -0.08
C GLY A 527 19.01 44.59 -0.26
N THR A 528 19.04 43.84 0.84
CA THR A 528 19.07 42.37 0.84
C THR A 528 17.91 41.82 1.66
N VAL A 529 17.61 40.52 1.48
CA VAL A 529 16.53 39.82 2.19
C VAL A 529 17.06 38.51 2.76
N PRO A 530 16.43 37.97 3.82
CA PRO A 530 16.83 36.67 4.37
C PRO A 530 16.82 35.55 3.32
N ARG A 531 17.86 34.70 3.33
CA ARG A 531 18.04 33.59 2.37
C ARG A 531 16.87 32.62 2.35
N ASP A 532 16.20 32.42 3.48
CA ASP A 532 15.00 31.58 3.57
C ASP A 532 13.87 32.08 2.67
N TRP A 533 13.76 33.40 2.43
CA TRP A 533 12.72 33.97 1.57
C TRP A 533 12.97 33.67 0.10
N CYS A 534 14.23 33.46 -0.27
CA CYS A 534 14.66 33.05 -1.60
C CYS A 534 14.57 31.53 -1.82
N ARG A 535 14.25 30.75 -0.78
CA ARG A 535 14.09 29.29 -0.87
C ARG A 535 12.63 28.91 -1.07
N THR A 536 12.42 27.95 -1.96
CA THR A 536 11.08 27.48 -2.34
C THR A 536 10.98 25.97 -2.18
N VAL A 537 9.84 25.50 -1.65
CA VAL A 537 9.50 24.08 -1.66
C VAL A 537 8.58 23.80 -2.85
N ILE A 538 9.02 22.95 -3.77
CA ILE A 538 8.20 22.54 -4.93
C ILE A 538 7.38 21.31 -4.56
N VAL A 539 6.05 21.41 -4.72
CA VAL A 539 5.12 20.30 -4.50
C VAL A 539 4.56 19.84 -5.85
N PRO A 540 4.89 18.63 -6.33
CA PRO A 540 4.31 18.08 -7.54
C PRO A 540 2.82 17.74 -7.33
N LEU A 541 1.95 18.33 -8.15
CA LEU A 541 0.52 18.03 -8.20
C LEU A 541 0.15 17.36 -9.52
N TYR A 542 -0.41 16.17 -9.44
CA TYR A 542 -0.82 15.42 -10.63
C TYR A 542 -1.90 16.15 -11.41
N LYS A 543 -1.69 16.27 -12.72
CA LYS A 543 -2.57 16.98 -13.66
C LYS A 543 -3.71 16.09 -14.20
N GLY A 544 -3.80 14.81 -13.80
CA GLY A 544 -4.77 13.88 -14.39
C GLY A 544 -4.38 13.38 -15.79
N LYS A 545 -3.08 13.34 -16.12
CA LYS A 545 -2.55 12.96 -17.45
C LYS A 545 -2.00 11.52 -17.49
N VAL A 546 -1.95 10.94 -18.69
CA VAL A 546 -1.25 9.71 -19.16
C VAL A 546 -0.80 8.68 -18.11
N SER A 547 0.17 8.99 -17.25
CA SER A 547 0.68 8.05 -16.23
C SER A 547 1.09 8.76 -14.92
N LEU A 548 0.80 8.13 -13.79
CA LEU A 548 1.25 8.55 -12.45
C LEU A 548 2.77 8.47 -12.27
N GLN A 549 3.48 7.73 -13.13
CA GLN A 549 4.91 7.47 -13.04
C GLN A 549 5.76 8.42 -13.89
N THR A 550 5.17 9.42 -14.55
CA THR A 550 5.90 10.34 -15.45
C THR A 550 5.91 11.75 -14.88
N CYS A 551 7.08 12.38 -14.76
CA CYS A 551 7.23 13.73 -14.18
C CYS A 551 6.35 14.80 -14.86
N ASN A 552 6.26 14.80 -16.19
CA ASN A 552 5.44 15.75 -16.97
C ASN A 552 3.93 15.68 -16.67
N SER A 553 3.46 14.56 -16.12
CA SER A 553 2.09 14.43 -15.66
C SER A 553 1.78 15.28 -14.44
N TYR A 554 2.76 15.97 -13.85
CA TYR A 554 2.62 16.79 -12.65
C TYR A 554 2.88 18.27 -12.93
N ARG A 555 2.30 19.13 -12.09
CA ARG A 555 2.54 20.57 -12.02
C ARG A 555 3.34 20.85 -10.75
N GLY A 556 4.49 21.51 -10.87
CA GLY A 556 5.21 22.02 -9.70
C GLY A 556 4.46 23.20 -9.10
N ILE A 557 4.04 23.11 -7.83
CA ILE A 557 3.52 24.24 -7.08
C ILE A 557 4.58 24.71 -6.09
N SER A 558 5.04 25.94 -6.29
CA SER A 558 6.03 26.60 -5.44
C SER A 558 5.41 27.16 -4.17
N LEU A 559 5.87 26.66 -3.01
CA LEU A 559 5.55 27.20 -1.70
C LEU A 559 6.64 28.21 -1.30
N LEU A 560 6.36 29.50 -1.53
CA LEU A 560 7.26 30.61 -1.17
C LEU A 560 7.02 31.07 0.28
N SER A 561 8.01 31.76 0.86
CA SER A 561 7.89 32.42 2.16
C SER A 561 6.68 33.35 2.23
N ILE A 562 5.90 33.26 3.31
CA ILE A 562 4.78 34.19 3.53
C ILE A 562 5.29 35.56 3.94
N VAL A 563 6.39 35.62 4.70
CA VAL A 563 6.99 36.88 5.12
C VAL A 563 7.63 37.59 3.92
N GLY A 564 8.36 36.87 3.06
CA GLY A 564 8.86 37.42 1.80
C GLY A 564 7.75 37.93 0.88
N LYS A 565 6.61 37.23 0.80
CA LYS A 565 5.42 37.73 0.06
C LYS A 565 4.84 39.01 0.66
N LEU A 566 4.86 39.13 1.99
CA LEU A 566 4.38 40.32 2.68
C LEU A 566 5.26 41.53 2.33
N TYR A 567 6.58 41.37 2.42
CA TYR A 567 7.55 42.38 2.02
C TYR A 567 7.40 42.77 0.55
N ALA A 568 7.40 41.79 -0.36
CA ALA A 568 7.21 42.04 -1.80
C ALA A 568 5.87 42.75 -2.10
N LYS A 569 4.81 42.46 -1.34
CA LYS A 569 3.52 43.12 -1.53
C LYS A 569 3.57 44.61 -1.17
N ILE A 570 4.30 44.97 -0.13
CA ILE A 570 4.55 46.38 0.26
C ILE A 570 5.33 47.07 -0.86
N LEU A 571 6.42 46.46 -1.32
CA LEU A 571 7.23 47.01 -2.41
C LEU A 571 6.44 47.21 -3.70
N ILE A 572 5.63 46.23 -4.10
CA ILE A 572 4.76 46.35 -5.28
C ILE A 572 3.79 47.54 -5.14
N GLU A 573 3.24 47.79 -3.95
CA GLU A 573 2.34 48.92 -3.75
C GLU A 573 3.04 50.26 -3.86
N ARG A 574 4.28 50.37 -3.36
CA ARG A 574 5.13 51.55 -3.55
C ARG A 574 5.44 51.78 -5.03
N VAL A 575 5.89 50.73 -5.72
CA VAL A 575 6.20 50.81 -7.17
C VAL A 575 4.95 51.21 -7.96
N VAL A 576 3.79 50.60 -7.69
CA VAL A 576 2.54 50.94 -8.38
C VAL A 576 2.18 52.40 -8.14
N LYS A 577 2.29 52.90 -6.91
CA LYS A 577 2.02 54.32 -6.60
C LYS A 577 2.88 55.27 -7.44
N GLU A 578 4.15 54.93 -7.68
CA GLU A 578 5.10 55.77 -8.42
C GLU A 578 5.03 55.60 -9.96
N THR A 579 4.47 54.49 -10.43
CA THR A 579 4.48 54.11 -11.86
C THR A 579 3.13 54.23 -12.54
N GLU A 580 2.02 54.15 -11.81
CA GLU A 580 0.67 54.09 -12.43
C GLU A 580 0.36 55.33 -13.29
N GLU A 581 0.81 56.51 -12.88
CA GLU A 581 0.64 57.77 -13.65
C GLU A 581 1.61 57.91 -14.83
N LYS A 582 2.68 57.09 -14.85
CA LYS A 582 3.73 57.12 -15.88
C LYS A 582 3.54 56.04 -16.95
N ILE A 583 2.68 55.05 -16.68
CA ILE A 583 2.40 53.95 -17.60
C ILE A 583 1.31 54.37 -18.60
N TRP A 584 1.54 54.09 -19.88
CA TRP A 584 0.57 54.39 -20.94
C TRP A 584 -0.73 53.61 -20.79
N ASP A 585 -1.86 54.23 -21.17
CA ASP A 585 -3.21 53.61 -21.04
C ASP A 585 -3.39 52.33 -21.87
N VAL A 586 -2.58 52.16 -22.93
CA VAL A 586 -2.59 50.96 -23.77
C VAL A 586 -1.91 49.77 -23.10
N GLN A 587 -1.09 49.98 -22.06
CA GLN A 587 -0.48 48.90 -21.31
C GLN A 587 -1.52 48.31 -20.35
N GLY A 588 -2.03 47.11 -20.65
CA GLY A 588 -2.99 46.41 -19.79
C GLY A 588 -2.35 45.36 -18.86
N GLY A 589 -1.15 44.87 -19.18
CA GLY A 589 -0.49 43.81 -18.43
C GLY A 589 -0.18 44.23 -16.99
N PHE A 590 -0.48 43.35 -16.03
CA PHE A 590 -0.19 43.54 -14.59
C PHE A 590 -0.85 44.75 -13.91
N ARG A 591 -1.76 45.47 -14.59
CA ARG A 591 -2.50 46.60 -14.02
C ARG A 591 -3.80 46.17 -13.38
N LYS A 592 -4.15 46.84 -12.28
CA LYS A 592 -5.38 46.54 -11.53
C LYS A 592 -6.59 47.00 -12.36
N GLY A 593 -7.53 46.09 -12.60
CA GLY A 593 -8.76 46.39 -13.33
C GLY A 593 -8.65 46.30 -14.85
N MET A 594 -7.47 45.95 -15.38
CA MET A 594 -7.22 45.77 -16.82
C MET A 594 -7.01 44.28 -17.11
N GLY A 595 -8.07 43.59 -17.54
CA GLY A 595 -8.04 42.17 -17.84
C GLY A 595 -7.66 41.87 -19.29
N CYS A 596 -7.14 40.66 -19.54
CA CYS A 596 -6.92 40.17 -20.91
C CYS A 596 -8.23 40.17 -21.73
N THR A 597 -9.37 39.93 -21.08
CA THR A 597 -10.70 40.02 -21.70
C THR A 597 -11.02 41.41 -22.22
N ASP A 598 -10.65 42.46 -21.48
CA ASP A 598 -10.93 43.86 -21.85
C ASP A 598 -10.07 44.28 -23.05
N GLN A 599 -8.82 43.82 -23.08
CA GLN A 599 -7.90 44.06 -24.19
C GLN A 599 -8.33 43.30 -25.45
N VAL A 600 -8.74 42.03 -25.32
CA VAL A 600 -9.31 41.25 -26.44
C VAL A 600 -10.58 41.90 -26.96
N PHE A 601 -11.45 42.37 -26.08
CA PHE A 601 -12.67 43.09 -26.47
C PHE A 601 -12.35 44.38 -27.23
N SER A 602 -11.36 45.15 -26.76
CA SER A 602 -10.91 46.39 -27.40
C SER A 602 -10.34 46.12 -28.79
N LEU A 603 -9.43 45.15 -28.91
CA LEU A 603 -8.83 44.74 -30.19
C LEU A 603 -9.90 44.27 -31.18
N ARG A 604 -10.85 43.45 -30.71
CA ARG A 604 -11.97 42.96 -31.52
C ARG A 604 -12.86 44.10 -31.99
N SER A 605 -13.22 45.02 -31.10
CA SER A 605 -14.06 46.17 -31.42
C SER A 605 -13.42 47.09 -32.46
N VAL A 606 -12.11 47.31 -32.36
CA VAL A 606 -11.34 48.08 -33.36
C VAL A 606 -11.33 47.35 -34.70
N THR A 607 -11.03 46.04 -34.69
CA THR A 607 -11.02 45.18 -35.87
C THR A 607 -12.36 45.22 -36.60
N GLU A 608 -13.46 45.01 -35.88
CA GLU A 608 -14.83 45.03 -36.44
C GLU A 608 -15.17 46.40 -37.05
N LYS A 609 -14.78 47.51 -36.40
CA LYS A 609 -15.02 48.87 -36.92
C LYS A 609 -14.23 49.17 -38.20
N VAL A 610 -12.97 48.71 -38.30
CA VAL A 610 -12.12 48.92 -39.48
C VAL A 610 -12.65 48.08 -40.65
N LEU A 611 -13.05 46.83 -40.39
CA LEU A 611 -13.68 45.97 -41.39
C LEU A 611 -15.02 46.53 -41.88
N ALA A 612 -15.83 47.12 -41.01
CA ALA A 612 -17.08 47.76 -41.40
C ALA A 612 -16.88 48.94 -42.38
N LYS A 613 -15.71 49.57 -42.37
CA LYS A 613 -15.30 50.61 -43.34
C LYS A 613 -14.63 50.05 -44.60
N GLN A 614 -14.64 48.74 -44.80
CA GLN A 614 -13.96 48.04 -45.90
C GLN A 614 -12.45 48.30 -45.98
N GLN A 615 -11.83 48.64 -44.84
CA GLN A 615 -10.38 48.84 -44.74
C GLN A 615 -9.67 47.55 -44.34
N LYS A 616 -8.43 47.38 -44.78
CA LYS A 616 -7.59 46.23 -44.40
C LYS A 616 -7.13 46.37 -42.94
N VAL A 617 -7.24 45.28 -42.19
CA VAL A 617 -6.71 45.19 -40.81
C VAL A 617 -5.38 44.45 -40.83
N PHE A 618 -4.38 45.03 -40.17
CA PHE A 618 -3.07 44.40 -39.94
C PHE A 618 -2.83 44.32 -38.43
N CYS A 619 -2.47 43.14 -37.93
CA CYS A 619 -2.10 42.93 -36.52
C CYS A 619 -0.63 42.49 -36.47
N GLY A 620 0.20 43.24 -35.74
CA GLY A 620 1.56 42.83 -35.37
C GLY A 620 1.54 42.15 -34.00
N LEU A 621 2.41 41.15 -33.83
CA LEU A 621 2.67 40.48 -32.55
C LEU A 621 3.94 41.03 -31.91
#